data_AF-A0A8J5RRD9-F1
#
_entry.id   AF-A0A8J5RRD9-F1
#
_cell.length_a   1.000
_cell.length_b   1.000
_cell.length_c   1.000
_cell.angle_alpha   90.00
_cell.angle_beta   90.00
_cell.angle_gamma   90.00
#
_symmetry.space_group_name_H-M   'P 1'
#
loop_
_entity.id
_entity.type
_entity.pdbx_description
1 polymer ?
#
loop_
_entity_poly.entity_id
_entity_poly.type
_entity_poly.pdbx_seq_one_letter_code
_entity_poly.pdbx_strand_id
1 'polypeptide(L)'
;MPRTAFDESRYPYDPYDRLWQSYGDDSSWTNVTTTAAVDVSNISRSDGPSMILQSAATPVNGTRLDFSWSSLEDIAHPPSPSTDNGSGSSSGITYLLLLYFAEVQRLPSDVVRLFDILVDGVAGRQRYAPKYLSAEVVRTTVQGAGQHVVSLVATLDSTLPPILNGLEIYSVQPMAELTTNSRDAKAMMAIREKYELKKNWMGDPCAPKAFAWHGLNCSYSSSDPAWITALNLSSSVLSGAVDLSFGDLKSLQYLDLSNNSLSGSIPDFLAQMPALKLLDLSSNKLSGSIPPDLLQKRQNGSLVLRIGNNANLCDNGSTCQPKSKRSKRILAIATAAPIAVATLLFVAAVLILQRRRNKQDTWMANNARPKSNVFKNRQFTYKDLKLITANFKEEIGQGGFGSVFLGYLEDGSPVAVKMCSKTSSQGDKEFLAEAQHLTRVHHKNLVSLIGYCKDKKHLALVYECMQGGNLEDRLRGEASIAAALTWHERLKIALDSANGL
;
A
#
# COMPACT_ATOMS: atom_id res chain seq x y z
N MET A 1 -22.93 27.36 2.39
CA MET A 1 -23.05 26.83 3.77
C MET A 1 -23.06 27.94 4.83
N PRO A 2 -23.85 27.82 5.91
CA PRO A 2 -23.37 28.10 7.26
C PRO A 2 -22.88 26.77 7.86
N ARG A 3 -21.60 26.74 8.26
CA ARG A 3 -20.92 25.58 8.86
C ARG A 3 -21.77 24.93 9.97
N THR A 4 -22.33 23.76 9.70
CA THR A 4 -22.86 22.84 10.71
C THR A 4 -22.18 21.48 10.53
N ALA A 5 -22.10 20.72 11.61
CA ALA A 5 -21.12 19.66 11.92
C ALA A 5 -21.09 18.38 11.03
N PHE A 6 -21.53 18.43 9.77
CA PHE A 6 -21.71 17.26 8.91
C PHE A 6 -20.78 17.20 7.68
N ASP A 7 -19.67 17.96 7.66
CA ASP A 7 -18.93 18.24 6.42
C ASP A 7 -18.14 17.05 5.82
N GLU A 8 -18.06 15.89 6.48
CA GLU A 8 -17.47 14.67 5.91
C GLU A 8 -18.09 13.41 6.56
N SER A 9 -19.12 12.82 5.96
CA SER A 9 -19.69 11.55 6.47
C SER A 9 -18.85 10.36 5.99
N ARG A 10 -18.05 9.80 6.90
CA ARG A 10 -17.23 8.58 6.72
C ARG A 10 -17.57 7.53 7.79
N TYR A 11 -16.67 6.58 8.05
CA TYR A 11 -16.79 5.64 9.18
C TYR A 11 -17.11 6.37 10.52
N PRO A 12 -18.04 5.86 11.36
CA PRO A 12 -18.72 4.56 11.30
C PRO A 12 -19.98 4.52 10.42
N TYR A 13 -20.33 5.62 9.74
CA TYR A 13 -21.59 5.74 9.03
C TYR A 13 -21.57 5.08 7.65
N ASP A 14 -20.41 5.06 6.98
CA ASP A 14 -20.15 4.24 5.79
C ASP A 14 -19.19 3.07 6.14
N PRO A 15 -19.62 1.80 6.00
CA PRO A 15 -18.79 0.64 6.34
C PRO A 15 -17.59 0.44 5.40
N TYR A 16 -17.59 1.12 4.24
CA TYR A 16 -16.51 1.09 3.26
C TYR A 16 -15.64 2.36 3.31
N ASP A 17 -15.88 3.23 4.30
CA ASP A 17 -15.13 4.48 4.53
C ASP A 17 -15.07 5.41 3.30
N ARG A 18 -16.09 5.37 2.44
CA ARG A 18 -16.22 6.30 1.31
C ARG A 18 -16.39 7.72 1.85
N LEU A 19 -15.73 8.67 1.19
CA LEU A 19 -15.94 10.09 1.44
C LEU A 19 -17.12 10.57 0.60
N TRP A 20 -18.14 11.08 1.28
CA TRP A 20 -19.24 11.80 0.65
C TRP A 20 -19.09 13.28 0.93
N GLN A 21 -19.18 14.08 -0.13
CA GLN A 21 -18.98 15.52 -0.09
C GLN A 21 -20.24 16.24 -0.58
N SER A 22 -20.53 17.40 -0.01
CA SER A 22 -21.59 18.29 -0.52
C SER A 22 -21.30 18.68 -1.96
N TYR A 23 -22.31 18.58 -2.83
CA TYR A 23 -22.22 19.05 -4.20
C TYR A 23 -22.27 20.58 -4.23
N GLY A 24 -21.09 21.22 -4.13
CA GLY A 24 -20.92 22.67 -4.21
C GLY A 24 -21.73 23.47 -3.18
N ASP A 25 -21.61 24.80 -3.26
CA ASP A 25 -22.42 25.76 -2.52
C ASP A 25 -23.21 26.60 -3.54
N ASP A 26 -24.32 26.06 -4.04
CA ASP A 26 -25.22 26.79 -4.94
C ASP A 26 -26.29 27.52 -4.12
N SER A 27 -26.32 28.85 -4.21
CA SER A 27 -27.28 29.69 -3.48
C SER A 27 -28.72 29.53 -3.96
N SER A 28 -28.94 28.88 -5.11
CA SER A 28 -30.26 28.53 -5.62
C SER A 28 -30.83 27.26 -4.99
N TRP A 29 -30.05 26.54 -4.18
CA TRP A 29 -30.45 25.28 -3.55
C TRP A 29 -30.65 25.44 -2.04
N THR A 30 -31.54 24.62 -1.50
CA THR A 30 -31.75 24.44 -0.06
C THR A 30 -31.89 22.96 0.26
N ASN A 31 -31.77 22.62 1.54
CA ASN A 31 -31.82 21.25 2.00
C ASN A 31 -33.11 20.98 2.74
N VAL A 32 -33.71 19.82 2.46
CA VAL A 32 -34.74 19.20 3.28
C VAL A 32 -34.10 18.04 4.04
N THR A 33 -34.42 17.91 5.31
CA THR A 33 -33.81 16.90 6.19
C THR A 33 -34.85 16.17 7.01
N THR A 34 -34.52 14.96 7.46
CA THR A 34 -35.31 14.18 8.39
C THR A 34 -34.41 13.57 9.47
N THR A 35 -34.97 13.36 10.66
CA THR A 35 -34.31 12.60 11.73
C THR A 35 -34.70 11.12 11.70
N ALA A 36 -35.71 10.75 10.90
CA ALA A 36 -36.14 9.37 10.77
C ALA A 36 -35.13 8.56 9.95
N ALA A 37 -34.98 7.28 10.28
CA ALA A 37 -34.14 6.38 9.49
C ALA A 37 -34.76 6.18 8.10
N VAL A 38 -33.93 6.29 7.06
CA VAL A 38 -34.30 5.91 5.70
C VAL A 38 -34.00 4.44 5.51
N ASP A 39 -34.99 3.69 5.02
CA ASP A 39 -34.84 2.28 4.69
C ASP A 39 -33.97 2.11 3.43
N VAL A 40 -32.86 1.39 3.59
CA VAL A 40 -31.88 1.11 2.54
C VAL A 40 -31.91 -0.35 2.08
N SER A 41 -32.90 -1.15 2.49
CA SER A 41 -32.96 -2.58 2.10
C SER A 41 -33.09 -2.80 0.59
N ASN A 42 -33.66 -1.82 -0.13
CA ASN A 42 -33.92 -1.90 -1.56
C ASN A 42 -32.71 -1.49 -2.43
N ILE A 43 -31.70 -0.88 -1.82
CA ILE A 43 -30.42 -0.61 -2.46
C ILE A 43 -29.40 -1.62 -1.92
N SER A 44 -28.45 -2.06 -2.75
CA SER A 44 -27.54 -3.11 -2.31
C SER A 44 -26.70 -2.62 -1.12
N ARG A 45 -26.25 -3.52 -0.23
CA ARG A 45 -25.45 -3.14 0.97
C ARG A 45 -24.19 -2.32 0.64
N SER A 46 -23.75 -2.33 -0.62
CA SER A 46 -22.63 -1.56 -1.16
C SER A 46 -22.97 -0.11 -1.57
N ASP A 47 -24.24 0.28 -1.68
CA ASP A 47 -24.60 1.46 -2.47
C ASP A 47 -24.70 2.77 -1.65
N GLY A 48 -24.79 2.78 -0.32
CA GLY A 48 -24.80 4.07 0.38
C GLY A 48 -25.14 4.00 1.87
N PRO A 49 -24.61 4.92 2.71
CA PRO A 49 -24.96 5.00 4.12
C PRO A 49 -26.33 5.68 4.31
N SER A 50 -27.17 5.12 5.18
CA SER A 50 -28.54 5.64 5.46
C SER A 50 -28.57 7.10 5.90
N MET A 51 -27.52 7.57 6.59
CA MET A 51 -27.40 8.95 7.09
C MET A 51 -27.38 9.99 5.97
N ILE A 52 -26.76 9.68 4.81
CA ILE A 52 -26.70 10.64 3.70
C ILE A 52 -28.08 10.83 3.09
N LEU A 53 -28.83 9.73 3.03
CA LEU A 53 -30.18 9.74 2.48
C LEU A 53 -31.20 10.45 3.38
N GLN A 54 -30.85 10.80 4.61
CA GLN A 54 -31.67 11.62 5.51
C GLN A 54 -31.68 13.11 5.13
N SER A 55 -30.83 13.52 4.21
CA SER A 55 -30.83 14.86 3.62
C SER A 55 -31.09 14.79 2.11
N ALA A 56 -31.76 15.79 1.57
CA ALA A 56 -31.88 15.97 0.13
C ALA A 56 -31.79 17.44 -0.26
N ALA A 57 -31.12 17.71 -1.38
CA ALA A 57 -31.10 19.01 -2.01
C ALA A 57 -32.38 19.24 -2.83
N THR A 58 -32.90 20.47 -2.80
CA THR A 58 -34.06 20.94 -3.56
C THR A 58 -33.84 22.40 -3.94
N PRO A 59 -34.34 22.89 -5.10
CA PRO A 59 -34.27 24.32 -5.40
C PRO A 59 -35.05 25.14 -4.38
N VAL A 60 -34.55 26.35 -4.06
CA VAL A 60 -35.20 27.32 -3.16
C VAL A 60 -36.50 27.81 -3.77
N ASN A 61 -36.43 28.28 -5.01
CA ASN A 61 -37.54 28.82 -5.79
C ASN A 61 -37.33 28.39 -7.24
N GLY A 62 -37.84 27.21 -7.61
CA GLY A 62 -37.69 26.72 -8.96
C GLY A 62 -38.34 25.36 -9.18
N THR A 63 -38.61 25.07 -10.44
CA THR A 63 -39.11 23.76 -10.89
C THR A 63 -37.96 22.87 -11.36
N ARG A 64 -36.71 23.27 -11.18
CA ARG A 64 -35.55 22.61 -11.78
C ARG A 64 -34.37 22.56 -10.81
N LEU A 65 -33.69 21.42 -10.79
CA LEU A 65 -32.43 21.18 -10.08
C LEU A 65 -31.41 20.67 -11.09
N ASP A 66 -30.35 21.45 -11.34
CA ASP A 66 -29.35 21.16 -12.37
C ASP A 66 -27.96 21.00 -11.77
N PHE A 67 -27.30 19.89 -12.06
CA PHE A 67 -25.92 19.69 -11.72
C PHE A 67 -25.11 19.23 -12.91
N SER A 68 -23.84 19.60 -12.93
CA SER A 68 -22.92 19.25 -13.99
C SER A 68 -21.58 18.75 -13.47
N TRP A 69 -20.91 17.97 -14.30
CA TRP A 69 -19.52 17.60 -14.10
C TRP A 69 -18.81 17.66 -15.45
N SER A 70 -17.49 17.86 -15.40
CA SER A 70 -16.65 17.80 -16.59
C SER A 70 -15.72 16.60 -16.50
N SER A 71 -15.38 16.01 -17.64
CA SER A 71 -14.35 14.96 -17.71
C SER A 71 -13.03 15.43 -17.09
N LEU A 72 -12.43 14.58 -16.27
CA LEU A 72 -11.19 14.82 -15.51
C LEU A 72 -9.92 15.03 -16.37
N GLU A 73 -10.04 15.12 -17.70
CA GLU A 73 -8.90 15.34 -18.60
C GLU A 73 -8.22 16.71 -18.41
N ASP A 74 -8.89 17.70 -17.81
CA ASP A 74 -8.34 19.06 -17.67
C ASP A 74 -7.46 19.30 -16.43
N ILE A 75 -7.32 18.33 -15.49
CA ILE A 75 -6.63 18.59 -14.21
C ILE A 75 -5.45 17.66 -13.92
N ALA A 76 -5.31 16.52 -14.61
CA ALA A 76 -4.20 15.60 -14.37
C ALA A 76 -3.73 14.91 -15.65
N HIS A 77 -2.78 15.54 -16.36
CA HIS A 77 -1.59 14.94 -16.98
C HIS A 77 -1.06 15.88 -18.10
N PRO A 78 0.20 16.39 -18.02
CA PRO A 78 0.85 16.84 -19.24
C PRO A 78 1.03 15.62 -20.16
N PRO A 79 0.70 15.72 -21.47
CA PRO A 79 0.84 14.60 -22.38
C PRO A 79 2.31 14.17 -22.40
N SER A 80 2.54 12.90 -22.10
CA SER A 80 3.83 12.28 -22.37
C SER A 80 4.03 12.29 -23.90
N PRO A 81 5.24 12.59 -24.39
CA PRO A 81 5.49 12.66 -25.82
C PRO A 81 5.61 11.24 -26.36
N SER A 82 4.49 10.63 -26.72
CA SER A 82 4.46 9.53 -27.66
C SER A 82 3.77 10.01 -28.93
N THR A 83 4.60 10.22 -29.95
CA THR A 83 4.22 10.30 -31.35
C THR A 83 3.30 9.14 -31.70
N ASP A 84 2.02 9.44 -31.86
CA ASP A 84 1.18 8.81 -32.87
C ASP A 84 0.21 9.87 -33.40
N ASN A 85 0.46 10.29 -34.64
CA ASN A 85 -0.46 11.08 -35.44
C ASN A 85 -1.60 10.17 -35.89
N GLY A 86 -2.48 9.81 -34.96
CA GLY A 86 -3.79 9.25 -35.23
C GLY A 86 -4.83 10.27 -34.81
N SER A 87 -5.74 10.62 -35.71
CA SER A 87 -6.95 11.39 -35.41
C SER A 87 -7.78 10.64 -34.36
N GLY A 88 -7.51 10.89 -33.08
CA GLY A 88 -8.26 10.35 -31.95
C GLY A 88 -9.63 11.03 -31.92
N SER A 89 -10.65 10.36 -32.45
CA SER A 89 -12.03 10.72 -32.14
C SER A 89 -12.19 10.69 -30.63
N SER A 90 -12.73 11.75 -30.04
CA SER A 90 -13.14 11.91 -28.63
C SER A 90 -14.32 10.99 -28.23
N SER A 91 -14.37 9.79 -28.81
CA SER A 91 -15.46 8.84 -28.76
C SER A 91 -15.03 7.63 -27.95
N GLY A 92 -15.26 7.62 -26.63
CA GLY A 92 -15.00 6.40 -25.86
C GLY A 92 -15.27 6.43 -24.36
N ILE A 93 -15.32 7.59 -23.72
CA ILE A 93 -15.59 7.63 -22.27
C ILE A 93 -17.07 7.38 -22.04
N THR A 94 -17.37 6.35 -21.24
CA THR A 94 -18.71 6.08 -20.73
C THR A 94 -18.70 6.36 -19.24
N TYR A 95 -19.71 7.06 -18.72
CA TYR A 95 -19.94 7.26 -17.30
C TYR A 95 -21.15 6.44 -16.85
N LEU A 96 -21.05 5.84 -15.67
CA LEU A 96 -22.17 5.23 -14.95
C LEU A 96 -22.57 6.18 -13.81
N LEU A 97 -23.81 6.63 -13.83
CA LEU A 97 -24.40 7.51 -12.83
C LEU A 97 -25.34 6.72 -11.93
N LEU A 98 -25.21 6.91 -10.62
CA LEU A 98 -26.12 6.40 -9.60
C LEU A 98 -26.72 7.60 -8.88
N LEU A 99 -28.03 7.81 -9.04
CA LEU A 99 -28.77 8.89 -8.38
C LEU A 99 -29.62 8.30 -7.26
N TYR A 100 -29.39 8.76 -6.04
CA TYR A 100 -30.06 8.27 -4.85
C TYR A 100 -31.23 9.16 -4.47
N PHE A 101 -32.39 8.53 -4.27
CA PHE A 101 -33.63 9.21 -3.93
C PHE A 101 -34.32 8.55 -2.74
N ALA A 102 -34.82 9.38 -1.82
CA ALA A 102 -35.77 9.04 -0.79
C ALA A 102 -36.57 10.30 -0.43
N GLU A 103 -37.90 10.20 -0.37
CA GLU A 103 -38.71 11.31 0.13
C GLU A 103 -38.53 11.40 1.64
N VAL A 104 -37.96 12.52 2.11
CA VAL A 104 -37.63 12.75 3.52
C VAL A 104 -38.73 13.51 4.26
N GLN A 105 -39.66 14.14 3.53
CA GLN A 105 -40.80 14.87 4.08
C GLN A 105 -42.07 14.02 3.97
N ARG A 106 -42.85 13.95 5.05
CA ARG A 106 -44.14 13.28 5.00
C ARG A 106 -45.13 14.19 4.27
N LEU A 107 -45.48 13.84 3.04
CA LEU A 107 -46.36 14.66 2.20
C LEU A 107 -47.85 14.39 2.51
N PRO A 108 -48.67 15.45 2.65
CA PRO A 108 -50.13 15.35 2.61
C PRO A 108 -50.64 14.79 1.27
N SER A 109 -51.89 14.31 1.22
CA SER A 109 -52.46 13.64 0.03
C SER A 109 -52.65 14.55 -1.20
N ASP A 110 -52.77 15.86 -0.98
CA ASP A 110 -52.90 16.91 -2.00
C ASP A 110 -51.55 17.45 -2.49
N VAL A 111 -50.46 17.06 -1.83
CA VAL A 111 -49.10 17.51 -2.14
C VAL A 111 -48.36 16.38 -2.86
N VAL A 112 -47.90 16.65 -4.07
CA VAL A 112 -47.22 15.68 -4.92
C VAL A 112 -45.84 16.23 -5.32
N ARG A 113 -44.82 15.38 -5.18
CA ARG A 113 -43.49 15.62 -5.74
C ARG A 113 -43.28 14.67 -6.91
N LEU A 114 -43.31 15.22 -8.13
CA LEU A 114 -43.23 14.46 -9.36
C LEU A 114 -42.32 15.18 -10.37
N PHE A 115 -41.24 14.54 -10.80
CA PHE A 115 -40.26 15.17 -11.69
C PHE A 115 -39.69 14.21 -12.72
N ASP A 116 -39.24 14.76 -13.83
CA ASP A 116 -38.50 14.06 -14.88
C ASP A 116 -36.99 14.16 -14.61
N ILE A 117 -36.27 13.09 -14.91
CA ILE A 117 -34.80 13.01 -14.81
C ILE A 117 -34.26 13.05 -16.23
N LEU A 118 -33.55 14.13 -16.58
CA LEU A 118 -32.91 14.30 -17.87
C LEU A 118 -31.40 14.26 -17.71
N VAL A 119 -30.71 13.66 -18.67
CA VAL A 119 -29.25 13.65 -18.74
C VAL A 119 -28.83 14.11 -20.13
N ASP A 120 -28.02 15.16 -20.19
CA ASP A 120 -27.64 15.86 -21.43
C ASP A 120 -28.86 16.25 -22.28
N GLY A 121 -29.94 16.67 -21.61
CA GLY A 121 -31.22 17.03 -22.24
C GLY A 121 -32.05 15.85 -22.76
N VAL A 122 -31.53 14.62 -22.69
CA VAL A 122 -32.27 13.40 -23.06
C VAL A 122 -33.11 12.94 -21.87
N ALA A 123 -34.39 12.71 -22.10
CA ALA A 123 -35.30 12.21 -21.07
C ALA A 123 -34.90 10.78 -20.66
N GLY A 124 -34.54 10.62 -19.38
CA GLY A 124 -34.31 9.32 -18.75
C GLY A 124 -35.61 8.80 -18.13
N ARG A 125 -35.75 8.94 -16.81
CA ARG A 125 -36.95 8.50 -16.09
C ARG A 125 -37.97 9.63 -16.01
N GLN A 126 -39.18 9.37 -16.49
CA GLN A 126 -40.27 10.35 -16.49
C GLN A 126 -41.22 10.11 -15.31
N ARG A 127 -41.87 11.19 -14.85
CA ARG A 127 -42.85 11.17 -13.75
C ARG A 127 -42.35 10.38 -12.54
N TYR A 128 -41.12 10.64 -12.12
CA TYR A 128 -40.52 9.97 -10.97
C TYR A 128 -41.02 10.59 -9.66
N ALA A 129 -41.44 9.72 -8.74
CA ALA A 129 -41.90 10.10 -7.40
C ALA A 129 -41.12 9.26 -6.36
N PRO A 130 -40.22 9.88 -5.57
CA PRO A 130 -39.51 9.19 -4.51
C PRO A 130 -40.48 8.66 -3.43
N LYS A 131 -40.19 7.49 -2.85
CA LYS A 131 -40.99 6.92 -1.77
C LYS A 131 -40.57 7.48 -0.41
N TYR A 132 -41.55 7.69 0.46
CA TYR A 132 -41.31 8.21 1.80
C TYR A 132 -40.43 7.24 2.61
N LEU A 133 -39.27 7.72 3.06
CA LEU A 133 -38.25 7.00 3.84
C LEU A 133 -37.82 5.64 3.24
N SER A 134 -37.93 5.46 1.92
CA SER A 134 -37.47 4.26 1.22
C SER A 134 -36.50 4.67 0.13
N ALA A 135 -35.24 4.30 0.29
CA ALA A 135 -34.19 4.58 -0.67
C ALA A 135 -34.41 3.82 -1.98
N GLU A 136 -34.21 4.52 -3.10
CA GLU A 136 -34.15 3.97 -4.43
C GLU A 136 -32.95 4.56 -5.17
N VAL A 137 -32.37 3.77 -6.08
CA VAL A 137 -31.28 4.22 -6.95
C VAL A 137 -31.75 4.21 -8.40
N VAL A 138 -31.59 5.34 -9.09
CA VAL A 138 -31.77 5.43 -10.54
C VAL A 138 -30.40 5.36 -11.18
N ARG A 139 -30.20 4.33 -12.02
CA ARG A 139 -28.94 4.07 -12.72
C ARG A 139 -29.07 4.47 -14.18
N THR A 140 -28.09 5.20 -14.71
CA THR A 140 -28.04 5.58 -16.11
C THR A 140 -26.60 5.68 -16.61
N THR A 141 -26.41 5.59 -17.93
CA THR A 141 -25.10 5.68 -18.57
C THR A 141 -25.04 6.85 -19.53
N VAL A 142 -23.93 7.57 -19.53
CA VAL A 142 -23.69 8.72 -20.41
C VAL A 142 -22.43 8.47 -21.21
N GLN A 143 -22.42 8.86 -22.48
CA GLN A 143 -21.26 8.70 -23.37
C GLN A 143 -20.77 10.04 -23.88
N GLY A 144 -19.47 10.18 -24.01
CA GLY A 144 -18.82 11.38 -24.57
C GLY A 144 -17.80 11.99 -23.62
N ALA A 145 -16.95 12.85 -24.18
CA ALA A 145 -16.06 13.73 -23.44
C ALA A 145 -16.70 15.12 -23.27
N GLY A 146 -16.30 15.86 -22.25
CA GLY A 146 -16.77 17.22 -21.99
C GLY A 146 -17.63 17.36 -20.74
N GLN A 147 -18.43 18.43 -20.71
CA GLN A 147 -19.34 18.73 -19.61
C GLN A 147 -20.67 18.00 -19.83
N HIS A 148 -21.10 17.26 -18.81
CA HIS A 148 -22.39 16.61 -18.78
C HIS A 148 -23.30 17.27 -17.76
N VAL A 149 -24.60 17.28 -18.02
CA VAL A 149 -25.59 17.94 -17.18
C VAL A 149 -26.71 16.97 -16.86
N VAL A 150 -27.04 16.83 -15.58
CA VAL A 150 -28.25 16.16 -15.12
C VAL A 150 -29.22 17.22 -14.62
N SER A 151 -30.47 17.08 -15.07
CA SER A 151 -31.55 18.00 -14.74
C SER A 151 -32.73 17.23 -14.18
N LEU A 152 -33.13 17.57 -12.96
CA LEU A 152 -34.40 17.14 -12.39
C LEU A 152 -35.42 18.24 -12.63
N VAL A 153 -36.52 17.95 -13.33
CA VAL A 153 -37.51 18.95 -13.73
C VAL A 153 -38.88 18.56 -13.21
N ALA A 154 -39.47 19.38 -12.34
CA ALA A 154 -40.82 19.18 -11.85
C ALA A 154 -41.81 19.12 -13.02
N THR A 155 -42.68 18.11 -12.98
CA THR A 155 -43.78 17.99 -13.94
C THR A 155 -44.86 19.03 -13.65
N LEU A 156 -45.74 19.29 -14.63
CA LEU A 156 -46.85 20.23 -14.47
C LEU A 156 -47.81 19.86 -13.31
N ASP A 157 -47.91 18.57 -12.99
CA ASP A 157 -48.77 18.05 -11.91
C ASP A 157 -48.09 18.12 -10.53
N SER A 158 -46.82 18.54 -10.46
CA SER A 158 -46.07 18.57 -9.21
C SER A 158 -46.33 19.85 -8.43
N THR A 159 -46.70 19.73 -7.16
CA THR A 159 -46.85 20.86 -6.25
C THR A 159 -45.54 21.20 -5.53
N LEU A 160 -44.58 20.27 -5.54
CA LEU A 160 -43.27 20.43 -4.92
C LEU A 160 -42.12 20.38 -5.94
N PRO A 161 -41.01 21.08 -5.65
CA PRO A 161 -39.79 20.99 -6.45
C PRO A 161 -39.16 19.58 -6.41
N PRO A 162 -38.28 19.21 -7.36
CA PRO A 162 -37.55 17.95 -7.31
C PRO A 162 -36.60 17.87 -6.10
N ILE A 163 -36.21 16.65 -5.71
CA ILE A 163 -35.21 16.41 -4.66
C ILE A 163 -34.14 15.43 -5.14
N LEU A 164 -32.93 15.53 -4.59
CA LEU A 164 -31.84 14.56 -4.77
C LEU A 164 -31.12 14.34 -3.44
N ASN A 165 -30.97 13.08 -3.01
CA ASN A 165 -30.35 12.77 -1.72
C ASN A 165 -28.83 12.56 -1.84
N GLY A 166 -28.38 12.01 -2.96
CA GLY A 166 -26.96 11.80 -3.23
C GLY A 166 -26.73 11.33 -4.66
N LEU A 167 -25.47 11.38 -5.10
CA LEU A 167 -25.08 10.89 -6.41
C LEU A 167 -23.67 10.30 -6.38
N GLU A 168 -23.44 9.28 -7.20
CA GLU A 168 -22.12 8.74 -7.51
C GLU A 168 -21.94 8.72 -9.03
N ILE A 169 -20.74 9.08 -9.48
CA ILE A 169 -20.38 9.09 -10.90
C ILE A 169 -19.11 8.25 -11.06
N TYR A 170 -19.19 7.21 -11.88
CA TYR A 170 -18.06 6.33 -12.18
C TYR A 170 -17.68 6.49 -13.65
N SER A 171 -16.40 6.69 -13.95
CA SER A 171 -15.90 6.46 -15.30
C SER A 171 -15.81 4.96 -15.55
N VAL A 172 -16.44 4.49 -16.63
CA VAL A 172 -16.38 3.11 -17.06
C VAL A 172 -15.12 2.94 -17.89
N GLN A 173 -14.18 2.17 -17.36
CA GLN A 173 -13.02 1.73 -18.14
C GLN A 173 -13.43 0.48 -18.93
N PRO A 174 -13.57 0.52 -20.27
CA PRO A 174 -13.88 -0.67 -21.04
C PRO A 174 -12.72 -1.66 -20.93
N MET A 175 -12.97 -2.79 -20.26
CA MET A 175 -11.99 -3.87 -20.13
C MET A 175 -12.10 -4.77 -21.36
N ALA A 176 -11.30 -4.48 -22.40
CA ALA A 176 -11.15 -5.39 -23.55
C ALA A 176 -10.30 -6.63 -23.22
N GLU A 177 -9.63 -6.63 -22.06
CA GLU A 177 -8.78 -7.72 -21.62
C GLU A 177 -9.61 -8.88 -21.09
N LEU A 178 -9.30 -10.09 -21.56
CA LEU A 178 -9.85 -11.32 -21.03
C LEU A 178 -9.37 -11.52 -19.59
N THR A 179 -10.26 -12.08 -18.75
CA THR A 179 -9.96 -12.38 -17.34
C THR A 179 -8.83 -13.41 -17.21
N THR A 180 -8.30 -13.54 -15.98
CA THR A 180 -7.37 -14.65 -15.67
C THR A 180 -8.06 -15.99 -15.94
N ASN A 181 -7.29 -16.97 -16.40
CA ASN A 181 -7.76 -18.33 -16.55
C ASN A 181 -8.47 -18.78 -15.26
N SER A 182 -9.68 -19.32 -15.38
CA SER A 182 -10.54 -19.59 -14.22
C SER A 182 -9.91 -20.56 -13.22
N ARG A 183 -9.06 -21.49 -13.67
CA ARG A 183 -8.33 -22.41 -12.79
C ARG A 183 -7.24 -21.69 -12.01
N ASP A 184 -6.46 -20.85 -12.68
CA ASP A 184 -5.41 -20.04 -12.05
C ASP A 184 -6.03 -19.06 -11.04
N ALA A 185 -7.11 -18.38 -11.41
CA ALA A 185 -7.84 -17.48 -10.52
C ALA A 185 -8.33 -18.20 -9.25
N LYS A 186 -8.96 -19.37 -9.41
CA LYS A 186 -9.43 -20.17 -8.27
C LYS A 186 -8.27 -20.64 -7.38
N ALA A 187 -7.17 -21.10 -7.98
CA ALA A 187 -5.98 -21.52 -7.25
C ALA A 187 -5.38 -20.37 -6.44
N MET A 188 -5.29 -19.18 -7.02
CA MET A 188 -4.78 -17.99 -6.34
C MET A 188 -5.66 -17.55 -5.17
N MET A 189 -6.99 -17.60 -5.34
CA MET A 189 -7.92 -17.29 -4.25
C MET A 189 -7.78 -18.29 -3.10
N ALA A 190 -7.64 -19.58 -3.40
CA ALA A 190 -7.40 -20.62 -2.39
C ALA A 190 -6.05 -20.42 -1.67
N ILE A 191 -4.98 -20.11 -2.39
CA ILE A 191 -3.66 -19.78 -1.80
C ILE A 191 -3.76 -18.56 -0.88
N ARG A 192 -4.43 -17.50 -1.35
CA ARG A 192 -4.63 -16.26 -0.57
C ARG A 192 -5.37 -16.55 0.74
N GLU A 193 -6.45 -17.31 0.68
CA GLU A 193 -7.25 -17.69 1.84
C GLU A 193 -6.47 -18.60 2.79
N LYS A 194 -5.83 -19.64 2.26
CA LYS A 194 -5.06 -20.63 3.02
C LYS A 194 -3.98 -20.03 3.90
N TYR A 195 -3.29 -19.01 3.39
CA TYR A 195 -2.17 -18.38 4.07
C TYR A 195 -2.51 -16.99 4.63
N GLU A 196 -3.79 -16.61 4.63
CA GLU A 196 -4.28 -15.34 5.15
C GLU A 196 -3.46 -14.12 4.65
N LEU A 197 -3.15 -14.13 3.35
CA LEU A 197 -2.23 -13.16 2.76
C LEU A 197 -2.79 -11.74 2.81
N LYS A 198 -2.14 -10.87 3.59
CA LYS A 198 -2.43 -9.43 3.69
C LYS A 198 -1.68 -8.63 2.61
N LYS A 199 -1.91 -8.98 1.34
CA LYS A 199 -1.41 -8.23 0.17
C LYS A 199 -2.56 -7.47 -0.50
N ASN A 200 -2.23 -6.49 -1.35
CA ASN A 200 -3.21 -5.84 -2.23
C ASN A 200 -3.63 -6.78 -3.37
N TRP A 201 -4.25 -7.91 -3.00
CA TRP A 201 -4.72 -8.96 -3.88
C TRP A 201 -6.24 -8.93 -3.86
N MET A 202 -6.82 -8.01 -4.63
CA MET A 202 -8.27 -7.85 -4.76
C MET A 202 -8.67 -7.98 -6.22
N GLY A 203 -9.87 -8.54 -6.47
CA GLY A 203 -10.36 -8.75 -7.83
C GLY A 203 -9.66 -9.90 -8.55
N ASP A 204 -9.53 -9.76 -9.87
CA ASP A 204 -8.90 -10.75 -10.74
C ASP A 204 -7.35 -10.67 -10.64
N PRO A 205 -6.61 -11.80 -10.58
CA PRO A 205 -5.17 -11.78 -10.33
C PRO A 205 -4.30 -11.10 -11.41
N CYS A 206 -4.71 -11.16 -12.68
CA CYS A 206 -3.92 -10.67 -13.82
C CYS A 206 -4.61 -9.54 -14.58
N ALA A 207 -5.94 -9.45 -14.56
CA ALA A 207 -6.71 -8.50 -15.34
C ALA A 207 -7.35 -7.43 -14.43
N PRO A 208 -7.21 -6.12 -14.76
CA PRO A 208 -6.46 -5.56 -15.87
C PRO A 208 -4.94 -5.65 -15.67
N LYS A 209 -4.16 -5.74 -16.75
CA LYS A 209 -2.69 -5.85 -16.71
C LYS A 209 -2.03 -4.77 -15.85
N ALA A 210 -2.56 -3.55 -15.88
CA ALA A 210 -2.06 -2.42 -15.09
C ALA A 210 -2.24 -2.60 -13.57
N PHE A 211 -3.13 -3.50 -13.17
CA PHE A 211 -3.51 -3.76 -11.77
C PHE A 211 -3.33 -5.24 -11.39
N ALA A 212 -2.54 -5.98 -12.17
CA ALA A 212 -2.16 -7.34 -11.83
C ALA A 212 -1.56 -7.38 -10.42
N TRP A 213 -1.90 -8.41 -9.67
CA TRP A 213 -1.52 -8.56 -8.28
C TRP A 213 0.00 -8.51 -8.09
N HIS A 214 0.44 -7.77 -7.06
CA HIS A 214 1.86 -7.63 -6.80
C HIS A 214 2.53 -8.98 -6.49
N GLY A 215 3.69 -9.22 -7.12
CA GLY A 215 4.46 -10.46 -6.98
C GLY A 215 4.08 -11.56 -7.98
N LEU A 216 3.14 -11.30 -8.89
CA LEU A 216 2.78 -12.19 -9.98
C LEU A 216 3.31 -11.68 -11.32
N ASN A 217 3.54 -12.59 -12.26
CA ASN A 217 3.68 -12.27 -13.67
C ASN A 217 2.72 -13.13 -14.48
N CYS A 218 2.04 -12.53 -15.45
CA CYS A 218 1.04 -13.20 -16.26
C CYS A 218 1.40 -13.13 -17.75
N SER A 219 1.07 -14.18 -18.49
CA SER A 219 1.12 -14.14 -19.95
C SER A 219 -0.17 -13.53 -20.48
N TYR A 220 -0.04 -12.55 -21.37
CA TYR A 220 -1.17 -11.89 -22.02
C TYR A 220 -1.21 -12.27 -23.50
N SER A 221 -2.39 -12.66 -23.98
CA SER A 221 -2.69 -12.93 -25.39
C SER A 221 -3.88 -12.08 -25.81
N SER A 222 -3.96 -11.71 -27.08
CA SER A 222 -5.11 -10.97 -27.62
C SER A 222 -6.39 -11.81 -27.71
N SER A 223 -6.29 -13.13 -27.57
CA SER A 223 -7.41 -14.05 -27.81
C SER A 223 -7.55 -15.16 -26.76
N ASP A 224 -6.64 -15.21 -25.78
CA ASP A 224 -6.68 -16.21 -24.71
C ASP A 224 -6.68 -15.52 -23.33
N PRO A 225 -7.30 -16.15 -22.31
CA PRO A 225 -7.25 -15.65 -20.94
C PRO A 225 -5.82 -15.56 -20.43
N ALA A 226 -5.59 -14.65 -19.49
CA ALA A 226 -4.27 -14.50 -18.88
C ALA A 226 -3.91 -15.74 -18.03
N TRP A 227 -2.67 -16.20 -18.13
CA TRP A 227 -2.16 -17.32 -17.32
C TRP A 227 -1.04 -16.85 -16.41
N ILE A 228 -0.97 -17.40 -15.20
CA ILE A 228 0.06 -17.05 -14.24
C ILE A 228 1.33 -17.84 -14.56
N THR A 229 2.42 -17.10 -14.80
CA THR A 229 3.71 -17.66 -15.22
C THR A 229 4.80 -17.50 -14.16
N ALA A 230 4.67 -16.53 -13.26
CA ALA A 230 5.56 -16.39 -12.12
C ALA A 230 4.79 -15.99 -10.86
N LEU A 231 5.16 -16.56 -9.72
CA LEU A 231 4.61 -16.22 -8.41
C LEU A 231 5.74 -16.11 -7.39
N ASN A 232 5.88 -14.91 -6.82
CA ASN A 232 6.79 -14.61 -5.73
C ASN A 232 6.01 -14.39 -4.43
N LEU A 233 6.14 -15.36 -3.53
CA LEU A 233 5.68 -15.30 -2.15
C LEU A 233 6.85 -15.41 -1.17
N SER A 234 8.06 -15.05 -1.59
CA SER A 234 9.19 -14.98 -0.67
C SER A 234 8.89 -13.99 0.46
N SER A 235 9.39 -14.27 1.66
CA SER A 235 9.24 -13.39 2.83
C SER A 235 7.81 -12.96 3.13
N SER A 236 6.82 -13.81 2.80
CA SER A 236 5.39 -13.52 2.95
C SER A 236 4.79 -14.11 4.23
N VAL A 237 5.65 -14.49 5.19
CA VAL A 237 5.28 -15.06 6.50
C VAL A 237 4.40 -16.30 6.38
N LEU A 238 4.53 -17.06 5.27
CA LEU A 238 3.76 -18.27 5.05
C LEU A 238 4.11 -19.32 6.12
N SER A 239 3.11 -20.07 6.61
CA SER A 239 3.30 -21.14 7.58
C SER A 239 2.43 -22.36 7.25
N GLY A 240 2.70 -23.49 7.89
CA GLY A 240 2.05 -24.77 7.56
C GLY A 240 2.68 -25.47 6.35
N ALA A 241 1.97 -26.43 5.76
CA ALA A 241 2.45 -27.17 4.60
C ALA A 241 2.35 -26.36 3.30
N VAL A 242 3.11 -26.77 2.27
CA VAL A 242 2.92 -26.26 0.90
C VAL A 242 1.56 -26.78 0.38
N ASP A 243 0.66 -25.85 0.08
CA ASP A 243 -0.73 -26.17 -0.25
C ASP A 243 -0.88 -26.77 -1.65
N LEU A 244 -1.88 -27.63 -1.82
CA LEU A 244 -2.17 -28.36 -3.05
C LEU A 244 -2.54 -27.42 -4.19
N SER A 245 -3.14 -26.26 -3.89
CA SER A 245 -3.59 -25.28 -4.88
C SER A 245 -2.46 -24.73 -5.75
N PHE A 246 -1.19 -24.75 -5.29
CA PHE A 246 -0.06 -24.40 -6.15
C PHE A 246 0.07 -25.34 -7.36
N GLY A 247 -0.36 -26.60 -7.23
CA GLY A 247 -0.32 -27.58 -8.29
C GLY A 247 -1.29 -27.31 -9.45
N ASP A 248 -2.29 -26.44 -9.25
CA ASP A 248 -3.27 -26.08 -10.27
C ASP A 248 -2.75 -25.05 -11.28
N LEU A 249 -1.68 -24.31 -10.93
CA LEU A 249 -1.02 -23.30 -11.77
C LEU A 249 -0.14 -23.97 -12.84
N LYS A 250 -0.76 -24.60 -13.85
CA LYS A 250 -0.05 -25.45 -14.83
C LYS A 250 0.93 -24.68 -15.73
N SER A 251 0.70 -23.39 -15.94
CA SER A 251 1.56 -22.51 -16.74
C SER A 251 2.69 -21.86 -15.94
N LEU A 252 2.77 -22.12 -14.63
CA LEU A 252 3.75 -21.49 -13.74
C LEU A 252 5.16 -21.98 -14.03
N GLN A 253 6.06 -21.02 -14.32
CA GLN A 253 7.46 -21.24 -14.64
C GLN A 253 8.38 -20.92 -13.47
N TYR A 254 8.02 -19.92 -12.67
CA TYR A 254 8.79 -19.45 -11.52
C TYR A 254 7.94 -19.46 -10.26
N LEU A 255 8.34 -20.24 -9.27
CA LEU A 255 7.72 -20.26 -7.95
C LEU A 255 8.77 -19.99 -6.88
N ASP A 256 8.61 -18.89 -6.16
CA ASP A 256 9.47 -18.52 -5.04
C ASP A 256 8.67 -18.49 -3.74
N LEU A 257 8.94 -19.47 -2.89
CA LEU A 257 8.39 -19.60 -1.54
C LEU A 257 9.48 -19.45 -0.47
N SER A 258 10.63 -18.90 -0.84
CA SER A 258 11.79 -18.81 0.04
C SER A 258 11.57 -17.87 1.24
N ASN A 259 12.36 -18.05 2.30
CA ASN A 259 12.33 -17.19 3.48
C ASN A 259 10.94 -17.10 4.15
N ASN A 260 10.31 -18.26 4.36
CA ASN A 260 9.02 -18.38 5.04
C ASN A 260 9.13 -19.35 6.24
N SER A 261 8.01 -19.67 6.88
CA SER A 261 7.89 -20.68 7.94
C SER A 261 7.16 -21.94 7.46
N LEU A 262 7.24 -22.27 6.17
CA LEU A 262 6.63 -23.49 5.62
C LEU A 262 7.28 -24.74 6.23
N SER A 263 6.49 -25.76 6.51
CA SER A 263 6.87 -26.98 7.24
C SER A 263 6.25 -28.23 6.61
N GLY A 264 6.61 -29.42 7.10
CA GLY A 264 6.19 -30.68 6.49
C GLY A 264 7.07 -31.10 5.30
N SER A 265 6.62 -32.07 4.51
CA SER A 265 7.33 -32.60 3.35
C SER A 265 7.15 -31.74 2.11
N ILE A 266 8.12 -31.80 1.19
CA ILE A 266 7.97 -31.21 -0.15
C ILE A 266 6.97 -32.07 -0.94
N PRO A 267 5.84 -31.53 -1.41
CA PRO A 267 4.84 -32.33 -2.12
C PRO A 267 5.28 -32.77 -3.52
N ASP A 268 4.90 -33.99 -3.93
CA ASP A 268 5.24 -34.56 -5.23
C ASP A 268 4.62 -33.81 -6.42
N PHE A 269 3.47 -33.13 -6.22
CA PHE A 269 2.81 -32.39 -7.30
C PHE A 269 3.71 -31.31 -7.90
N LEU A 270 4.68 -30.78 -7.14
CA LEU A 270 5.65 -29.78 -7.63
C LEU A 270 6.52 -30.37 -8.76
N ALA A 271 6.78 -31.67 -8.73
CA ALA A 271 7.45 -32.37 -9.83
C ALA A 271 6.55 -32.50 -11.06
N GLN A 272 5.23 -32.53 -10.87
CA GLN A 272 4.24 -32.73 -11.94
C GLN A 272 3.82 -31.43 -12.63
N MET A 273 4.33 -30.28 -12.18
CA MET A 273 4.09 -28.99 -12.84
C MET A 273 4.85 -28.95 -14.18
N PRO A 274 4.15 -28.82 -15.32
CA PRO A 274 4.76 -29.05 -16.64
C PRO A 274 5.66 -27.91 -17.09
N ALA A 275 5.34 -26.67 -16.71
CA ALA A 275 6.07 -25.47 -17.13
C ALA A 275 7.14 -25.01 -16.12
N LEU A 276 7.24 -25.65 -14.95
CA LEU A 276 8.06 -25.17 -13.84
C LEU A 276 9.56 -25.30 -14.14
N LYS A 277 10.25 -24.16 -14.15
CA LYS A 277 11.69 -24.04 -14.46
C LYS A 277 12.51 -23.62 -13.26
N LEU A 278 11.92 -22.90 -12.32
CA LEU A 278 12.59 -22.49 -11.08
C LEU A 278 11.65 -22.66 -9.89
N LEU A 279 12.14 -23.35 -8.88
CA LEU A 279 11.48 -23.57 -7.61
C LEU A 279 12.43 -23.21 -6.46
N ASP A 280 12.10 -22.16 -5.72
CA ASP A 280 12.85 -21.75 -4.53
C ASP A 280 12.04 -22.03 -3.25
N LEU A 281 12.50 -23.01 -2.48
CA LEU A 281 11.97 -23.41 -1.18
C LEU A 281 12.97 -23.13 -0.05
N SER A 282 14.03 -22.37 -0.34
CA SER A 282 15.12 -22.16 0.62
C SER A 282 14.66 -21.36 1.85
N SER A 283 15.35 -21.55 2.97
CA SER A 283 15.09 -20.83 4.23
C SER A 283 13.65 -21.01 4.71
N ASN A 284 13.25 -22.27 4.88
CA ASN A 284 11.97 -22.71 5.45
C ASN A 284 12.21 -23.75 6.56
N LYS A 285 11.15 -24.37 7.07
CA LYS A 285 11.15 -25.45 8.08
C LYS A 285 10.75 -26.81 7.45
N LEU A 286 11.00 -26.99 6.15
CA LEU A 286 10.65 -28.22 5.44
C LEU A 286 11.50 -29.39 5.93
N SER A 287 10.94 -30.60 5.84
CA SER A 287 11.50 -31.82 6.42
C SER A 287 11.21 -33.05 5.58
N GLY A 288 11.95 -34.14 5.80
CA GLY A 288 11.75 -35.40 5.09
C GLY A 288 12.57 -35.50 3.80
N SER A 289 12.28 -36.54 3.01
CA SER A 289 12.98 -36.80 1.75
C SER A 289 12.53 -35.85 0.65
N ILE A 290 13.47 -35.45 -0.20
CA ILE A 290 13.15 -34.71 -1.44
C ILE A 290 12.54 -35.69 -2.45
N PRO A 291 11.39 -35.37 -3.09
CA PRO A 291 10.78 -36.20 -4.12
C PRO A 291 11.78 -36.61 -5.22
N PRO A 292 11.90 -37.91 -5.56
CA PRO A 292 12.84 -38.39 -6.56
C PRO A 292 12.69 -37.70 -7.93
N ASP A 293 11.45 -37.42 -8.34
CA ASP A 293 11.16 -36.76 -9.62
C ASP A 293 11.66 -35.31 -9.64
N LEU A 294 11.62 -34.60 -8.50
CA LEU A 294 12.22 -33.26 -8.39
C LEU A 294 13.74 -33.32 -8.49
N LEU A 295 14.37 -34.33 -7.87
CA LEU A 295 15.82 -34.55 -7.98
C LEU A 295 16.21 -34.89 -9.42
N GLN A 296 15.44 -35.72 -10.10
CA GLN A 296 15.67 -36.06 -11.51
C GLN A 296 15.56 -34.83 -12.40
N LYS A 297 14.52 -33.99 -12.22
CA LYS A 297 14.36 -32.71 -12.94
C LYS A 297 15.50 -31.73 -12.66
N ARG A 298 16.06 -31.75 -11.45
CA ARG A 298 17.23 -30.95 -11.10
C ARG A 298 18.49 -31.47 -11.81
N GLN A 299 18.69 -32.79 -11.82
CA GLN A 299 19.87 -33.44 -12.41
C GLN A 299 19.89 -33.31 -13.94
N ASN A 300 18.74 -33.39 -14.61
CA ASN A 300 18.65 -33.22 -16.06
C ASN A 300 18.61 -31.75 -16.53
N GLY A 301 18.70 -30.80 -15.59
CA GLY A 301 18.74 -29.36 -15.88
C GLY A 301 17.40 -28.71 -16.25
N SER A 302 16.30 -29.45 -16.25
CA SER A 302 14.96 -28.90 -16.56
C SER A 302 14.40 -28.03 -15.44
N LEU A 303 14.87 -28.20 -14.20
CA LEU A 303 14.42 -27.44 -13.03
C LEU A 303 15.59 -26.91 -12.19
N VAL A 304 15.63 -25.60 -11.99
CA VAL A 304 16.46 -24.95 -10.98
C VAL A 304 15.77 -25.09 -9.62
N LEU A 305 16.15 -26.11 -8.87
CA LEU A 305 15.65 -26.36 -7.52
C LEU A 305 16.59 -25.75 -6.46
N ARG A 306 16.06 -24.88 -5.59
CA ARG A 306 16.77 -24.30 -4.44
C ARG A 306 16.04 -24.68 -3.14
N ILE A 307 16.76 -25.36 -2.23
CA ILE A 307 16.22 -25.93 -0.99
C ILE A 307 17.11 -25.66 0.23
N GLY A 308 18.14 -24.81 0.07
CA GLY A 308 19.09 -24.51 1.14
C GLY A 308 18.42 -24.01 2.42
N ASN A 309 19.11 -24.11 3.56
CA ASN A 309 18.62 -23.64 4.86
C ASN A 309 17.30 -24.29 5.32
N ASN A 310 17.05 -25.55 4.97
CA ASN A 310 16.02 -26.41 5.57
C ASN A 310 16.72 -27.53 6.35
N ALA A 311 16.77 -27.41 7.68
CA ALA A 311 17.63 -28.26 8.52
C ALA A 311 17.28 -29.77 8.51
N ASN A 312 16.04 -30.12 8.17
CA ASN A 312 15.50 -31.47 8.29
C ASN A 312 15.21 -32.14 6.93
N LEU A 313 15.71 -31.58 5.82
CA LEU A 313 15.62 -32.22 4.51
C LEU A 313 16.74 -33.26 4.34
N CYS A 314 16.38 -34.42 3.78
CA CYS A 314 17.31 -35.49 3.49
C CYS A 314 17.36 -35.73 1.99
N ASP A 315 18.58 -35.78 1.44
CA ASP A 315 18.80 -36.25 0.07
C ASP A 315 18.80 -37.78 0.05
N ASN A 316 18.54 -38.38 -1.12
CA ASN A 316 18.21 -39.81 -1.33
C ASN A 316 19.31 -40.81 -0.90
N GLY A 317 20.40 -40.33 -0.28
CA GLY A 317 21.48 -41.12 0.31
C GLY A 317 21.60 -41.03 1.84
N SER A 318 20.74 -40.28 2.53
CA SER A 318 20.70 -40.19 4.00
C SER A 318 19.35 -40.68 4.53
N THR A 319 19.36 -41.78 5.27
CA THR A 319 18.15 -42.35 5.88
C THR A 319 17.51 -41.33 6.82
N CYS A 320 16.23 -41.00 6.58
CA CYS A 320 15.38 -40.20 7.46
C CYS A 320 15.07 -40.98 8.76
N GLN A 321 16.06 -41.21 9.59
CA GLN A 321 15.91 -41.82 10.91
C GLN A 321 16.22 -40.77 11.98
N PRO A 322 15.38 -40.63 13.03
CA PRO A 322 15.66 -39.73 14.12
C PRO A 322 16.93 -40.20 14.84
N LYS A 323 18.02 -39.43 14.74
CA LYS A 323 19.25 -39.71 15.50
C LYS A 323 18.93 -39.52 16.98
N SER A 324 18.93 -40.63 17.73
CA SER A 324 18.87 -40.60 19.19
C SER A 324 19.98 -39.70 19.74
N LYS A 325 19.63 -38.88 20.73
CA LYS A 325 20.56 -38.01 21.45
C LYS A 325 21.67 -38.88 22.07
N ARG A 326 22.86 -38.88 21.45
CA ARG A 326 24.06 -39.38 22.13
C ARG A 326 24.92 -38.19 22.53
N SER A 327 24.75 -37.80 23.78
CA SER A 327 25.65 -36.92 24.51
C SER A 327 27.10 -37.37 24.28
N LYS A 328 27.96 -36.45 23.85
CA LYS A 328 29.41 -36.62 23.97
C LYS A 328 29.99 -35.36 24.61
N ARG A 329 30.40 -35.52 25.87
CA ARG A 329 31.31 -34.65 26.60
C ARG A 329 32.75 -35.06 26.26
N ILE A 330 33.60 -34.06 25.93
CA ILE A 330 35.05 -33.92 26.23
C ILE A 330 36.00 -34.81 25.37
N LEU A 331 37.22 -34.46 24.90
CA LEU A 331 38.21 -33.38 25.10
C LEU A 331 39.10 -33.20 23.84
N ALA A 332 39.86 -32.10 23.81
CA ALA A 332 40.74 -31.59 22.76
C ALA A 332 42.16 -32.21 22.69
N ILE A 333 42.94 -31.66 21.72
CA ILE A 333 44.41 -31.69 21.48
C ILE A 333 44.78 -32.63 20.30
N ALA A 334 45.47 -32.25 19.20
CA ALA A 334 46.36 -31.13 18.89
C ALA A 334 46.38 -30.82 17.37
N THR A 335 46.29 -29.54 16.97
CA THR A 335 46.92 -28.97 15.75
C THR A 335 46.96 -27.44 15.86
N ALA A 336 47.78 -26.89 16.76
CA ALA A 336 47.86 -25.43 16.99
C ALA A 336 49.10 -24.74 16.40
N ALA A 337 50.03 -25.48 15.78
CA ALA A 337 51.27 -24.89 15.28
C ALA A 337 51.17 -24.17 13.90
N PRO A 338 50.35 -24.59 12.91
CA PRO A 338 50.38 -23.94 11.59
C PRO A 338 49.50 -22.68 11.50
N ILE A 339 48.42 -22.61 12.30
CA ILE A 339 47.40 -21.56 12.18
C ILE A 339 47.92 -20.22 12.74
N ALA A 340 48.70 -20.25 13.81
CA ALA A 340 49.25 -19.04 14.44
C ALA A 340 50.21 -18.28 13.51
N VAL A 341 51.05 -19.01 12.77
CA VAL A 341 52.02 -18.43 11.83
C VAL A 341 51.32 -17.84 10.62
N ALA A 342 50.31 -18.52 10.07
CA ALA A 342 49.51 -17.99 8.95
C ALA A 342 48.72 -16.73 9.34
N THR A 343 48.17 -16.69 10.57
CA THR A 343 47.48 -15.48 11.06
C THR A 343 48.42 -14.31 11.28
N LEU A 344 49.66 -14.55 11.74
CA LEU A 344 50.65 -13.50 11.93
C LEU A 344 51.14 -12.91 10.60
N LEU A 345 51.37 -13.77 9.59
CA LEU A 345 51.75 -13.31 8.25
C LEU A 345 50.62 -12.53 7.56
N PHE A 346 49.37 -12.94 7.75
CA PHE A 346 48.20 -12.23 7.21
C PHE A 346 48.04 -10.84 7.85
N VAL A 347 48.20 -10.73 9.17
CA VAL A 347 48.13 -9.44 9.88
C VAL A 347 49.26 -8.50 9.43
N ALA A 348 50.47 -9.02 9.27
CA ALA A 348 51.60 -8.23 8.76
C ALA A 348 51.35 -7.71 7.32
N ALA A 349 50.80 -8.55 6.44
CA ALA A 349 50.46 -8.16 5.07
C ALA A 349 49.38 -7.07 5.04
N VAL A 350 48.35 -7.17 5.89
CA VAL A 350 47.28 -6.16 6.00
C VAL A 350 47.84 -4.83 6.51
N LEU A 351 48.76 -4.84 7.46
CA LEU A 351 49.39 -3.62 7.99
C LEU A 351 50.29 -2.94 6.94
N ILE A 352 50.99 -3.71 6.11
CA ILE A 352 51.81 -3.18 5.01
C ILE A 352 50.93 -2.56 3.92
N LEU A 353 49.80 -3.19 3.59
CA LEU A 353 48.83 -2.67 2.61
C LEU A 353 48.11 -1.40 3.10
N GLN A 354 47.79 -1.32 4.39
CA GLN A 354 47.19 -0.12 4.99
C GLN A 354 48.18 1.06 5.03
N ARG A 355 49.46 0.81 5.29
CA ARG A 355 50.50 1.86 5.21
C ARG A 355 50.73 2.38 3.80
N ARG A 356 50.50 1.56 2.76
CA ARG A 356 50.58 1.99 1.35
C ARG A 356 49.38 2.83 0.91
N ARG A 357 48.16 2.53 1.37
CA ARG A 357 46.96 3.37 1.07
C ARG A 357 47.00 4.74 1.73
N ASN A 358 47.64 4.88 2.88
CA ASN A 358 47.66 6.14 3.63
C ASN A 358 48.64 7.20 3.08
N LYS A 359 49.26 6.96 1.92
CA LYS A 359 50.19 7.89 1.27
C LYS A 359 49.64 8.59 0.02
N GLN A 360 48.38 8.35 -0.37
CA GLN A 360 47.83 8.84 -1.64
C GLN A 360 46.66 9.84 -1.55
N ASP A 361 46.17 10.17 -0.34
CA ASP A 361 45.07 11.15 -0.17
C ASP A 361 45.55 12.44 0.52
N THR A 362 46.62 13.05 -0.01
CA THR A 362 47.04 14.40 0.36
C THR A 362 47.33 15.23 -0.89
N TRP A 363 46.31 15.53 -1.69
CA TRP A 363 46.32 16.75 -2.50
C TRP A 363 44.92 17.10 -3.04
N MET A 364 44.58 18.39 -2.89
CA MET A 364 43.40 19.11 -3.42
C MET A 364 42.12 19.09 -2.56
N ALA A 365 42.21 19.74 -1.41
CA ALA A 365 41.17 20.68 -1.01
C ALA A 365 41.68 22.10 -1.30
N ASN A 366 40.95 22.88 -2.10
CA ASN A 366 40.81 24.34 -1.92
C ASN A 366 39.88 24.94 -2.97
N ASN A 367 38.71 25.41 -2.50
CA ASN A 367 38.19 26.77 -2.69
C ASN A 367 36.66 26.77 -2.81
N ALA A 368 36.00 27.19 -1.73
CA ALA A 368 35.00 28.27 -1.75
C ALA A 368 34.16 28.27 -0.45
N ARG A 369 34.26 29.37 0.30
CA ARG A 369 33.26 29.88 1.23
C ARG A 369 33.18 31.41 0.98
N PRO A 370 32.15 32.13 1.44
CA PRO A 370 30.74 31.74 1.60
C PRO A 370 29.79 32.86 1.10
N LYS A 371 28.50 32.54 0.91
CA LYS A 371 27.41 33.52 1.10
C LYS A 371 26.30 32.92 1.96
N SER A 372 26.01 33.66 3.03
CA SER A 372 24.92 33.61 4.03
C SER A 372 23.53 33.67 3.40
N ASN A 373 22.40 33.18 3.94
CA ASN A 373 21.93 32.53 5.17
C ASN A 373 20.64 31.76 4.71
N VAL A 374 20.11 30.66 5.25
CA VAL A 374 19.65 30.32 6.61
C VAL A 374 19.37 28.78 6.56
N PHE A 375 19.77 28.04 7.61
CA PHE A 375 19.72 26.57 7.80
C PHE A 375 20.50 25.68 6.81
N LYS A 376 21.81 25.50 7.07
CA LYS A 376 22.61 24.40 6.48
C LYS A 376 22.84 23.31 7.54
N ASN A 377 22.43 22.09 7.20
CA ASN A 377 22.60 20.86 7.98
C ASN A 377 23.98 20.74 8.64
N ARG A 378 24.00 20.77 9.98
CA ARG A 378 25.22 20.75 10.81
C ARG A 378 25.88 19.38 10.73
N GLN A 379 27.18 19.32 10.45
CA GLN A 379 27.94 18.09 10.57
C GLN A 379 28.41 17.91 12.02
N PHE A 380 28.07 16.79 12.63
CA PHE A 380 28.48 16.42 13.98
C PHE A 380 29.63 15.40 13.94
N THR A 381 30.52 15.45 14.93
CA THR A 381 31.48 14.36 15.18
C THR A 381 30.87 13.32 16.11
N TYR A 382 31.44 12.12 16.16
CA TYR A 382 30.96 11.09 17.09
C TYR A 382 31.13 11.50 18.56
N LYS A 383 32.10 12.38 18.86
CA LYS A 383 32.28 12.96 20.20
C LYS A 383 31.13 13.92 20.54
N ASP A 384 30.71 14.75 19.59
CA ASP A 384 29.58 15.67 19.78
C ASP A 384 28.30 14.89 20.05
N LEU A 385 28.06 13.80 19.29
CA LEU A 385 26.91 12.94 19.51
C LEU A 385 26.89 12.31 20.90
N LYS A 386 28.05 11.84 21.39
CA LYS A 386 28.17 11.33 22.76
C LYS A 386 27.86 12.40 23.80
N LEU A 387 28.29 13.64 23.56
CA LEU A 387 28.04 14.76 24.48
C LEU A 387 26.54 15.07 24.55
N ILE A 388 25.89 15.29 23.39
CA ILE A 388 24.48 15.70 23.35
C ILE A 388 23.52 14.60 23.79
N THR A 389 23.89 13.32 23.69
CA THR A 389 23.07 12.17 24.10
C THR A 389 23.43 11.58 25.46
N ALA A 390 24.30 12.25 26.23
CA ALA A 390 24.81 11.75 27.52
C ALA A 390 25.36 10.31 27.44
N ASN A 391 26.18 10.03 26.41
CA ASN A 391 26.68 8.71 26.02
C ASN A 391 25.58 7.72 25.59
N PHE A 392 24.61 8.16 24.78
CA PHE A 392 23.53 7.34 24.26
C PHE A 392 22.70 6.66 25.37
N LYS A 393 22.41 7.42 26.44
CA LYS A 393 21.80 6.89 27.67
C LYS A 393 20.32 6.52 27.49
N GLU A 394 19.58 7.33 26.75
CA GLU A 394 18.12 7.21 26.61
C GLU A 394 17.76 6.86 25.17
N GLU A 395 17.33 5.61 24.97
CA GLU A 395 16.84 5.12 23.68
C GLU A 395 15.33 5.37 23.60
N ILE A 396 14.92 6.17 22.61
CA ILE A 396 13.53 6.60 22.39
C ILE A 396 12.87 5.86 21.22
N GLY A 397 13.60 4.96 20.56
CA GLY A 397 13.04 4.11 19.51
C GLY A 397 14.07 3.16 18.92
N GLN A 398 13.61 2.00 18.48
CA GLN A 398 14.46 0.99 17.84
C GLN A 398 13.74 0.42 16.61
N GLY A 399 14.42 0.35 15.47
CA GLY A 399 13.87 -0.22 14.25
C GLY A 399 14.90 -1.03 13.46
N GLY A 400 14.52 -1.52 12.27
CA GLY A 400 15.37 -2.35 11.40
C GLY A 400 16.68 -1.69 10.95
N PHE A 401 16.82 -0.37 11.15
CA PHE A 401 17.94 0.43 10.68
C PHE A 401 18.84 0.96 11.81
N GLY A 402 18.48 0.68 13.07
CA GLY A 402 19.25 1.05 14.27
C GLY A 402 18.42 1.72 15.36
N SER A 403 19.12 2.15 16.41
CA SER A 403 18.54 2.77 17.61
C SER A 403 18.53 4.29 17.51
N VAL A 404 17.48 4.92 18.04
CA VAL A 404 17.28 6.37 18.11
C VAL A 404 17.41 6.80 19.56
N PHE A 405 18.28 7.79 19.81
CA PHE A 405 18.56 8.29 21.15
C PHE A 405 18.09 9.73 21.31
N LEU A 406 17.59 10.08 22.49
CA LEU A 406 17.32 11.46 22.85
C LEU A 406 18.64 12.21 23.08
N GLY A 407 18.72 13.43 22.58
CA GLY A 407 19.82 14.33 22.89
C GLY A 407 19.38 15.79 22.98
N TYR A 408 20.27 16.64 23.46
CA TYR A 408 20.06 18.07 23.62
C TYR A 408 21.20 18.85 22.98
N LEU A 409 20.88 19.78 22.08
CA LEU A 409 21.85 20.70 21.49
C LEU A 409 22.36 21.71 22.53
N GLU A 410 23.38 22.48 22.16
CA GLU A 410 24.02 23.50 23.02
C GLU A 410 23.03 24.58 23.51
N ASP A 411 21.99 24.85 22.72
CA ASP A 411 20.91 25.79 23.03
C ASP A 411 19.78 25.17 23.88
N GLY A 412 19.91 23.89 24.25
CA GLY A 412 18.90 23.14 25.01
C GLY A 412 17.79 22.53 24.14
N SER A 413 17.83 22.66 22.81
CA SER A 413 16.82 22.10 21.92
C SER A 413 16.88 20.56 21.91
N PRO A 414 15.74 19.85 22.08
CA PRO A 414 15.71 18.39 22.05
C PRO A 414 15.83 17.87 20.61
N VAL A 415 16.66 16.85 20.42
CA VAL A 415 16.93 16.22 19.12
C VAL A 415 16.88 14.70 19.21
N ALA A 416 16.49 14.07 18.10
CA ALA A 416 16.50 12.62 17.95
C ALA A 416 17.73 12.20 17.14
N VAL A 417 18.63 11.44 17.76
CA VAL A 417 19.89 10.97 17.16
C VAL A 417 19.75 9.50 16.75
N LYS A 418 19.51 9.27 15.46
CA LYS A 418 19.36 7.94 14.85
C LYS A 418 20.73 7.38 14.48
N MET A 419 21.16 6.33 15.17
CA MET A 419 22.43 5.63 14.91
C MET A 419 22.20 4.51 13.89
N CYS A 420 22.96 4.50 12.79
CA CYS A 420 22.84 3.42 11.80
C CYS A 420 23.48 2.12 12.32
N SER A 421 22.75 1.01 12.24
CA SER A 421 23.25 -0.31 12.66
C SER A 421 24.27 -0.89 11.68
N LYS A 422 25.32 -1.55 12.20
CA LYS A 422 26.38 -2.21 11.42
C LYS A 422 25.96 -3.55 10.80
N THR A 423 24.81 -4.10 11.18
CA THR A 423 24.31 -5.40 10.69
C THR A 423 23.40 -5.29 9.47
N SER A 424 23.05 -4.07 9.04
CA SER A 424 22.26 -3.84 7.83
C SER A 424 23.16 -3.95 6.59
N SER A 425 22.80 -4.84 5.67
CA SER A 425 23.42 -4.98 4.34
C SER A 425 23.24 -3.75 3.43
N GLN A 426 22.50 -2.73 3.87
CA GLN A 426 22.15 -1.52 3.13
C GLN A 426 22.50 -0.19 3.85
N GLY A 427 22.99 -0.23 5.10
CA GLY A 427 23.08 0.94 5.98
C GLY A 427 23.84 2.15 5.42
N ASP A 428 24.96 1.95 4.72
CA ASP A 428 25.76 3.06 4.16
C ASP A 428 25.07 3.72 2.94
N LYS A 429 24.39 2.93 2.10
CA LYS A 429 23.69 3.43 0.90
C LYS A 429 22.40 4.17 1.29
N GLU A 430 21.66 3.63 2.25
CA GLU A 430 20.44 4.23 2.77
C GLU A 430 20.74 5.49 3.58
N PHE A 431 21.78 5.48 4.43
CA PHE A 431 22.24 6.69 5.11
C PHE A 431 22.59 7.79 4.11
N LEU A 432 23.30 7.44 3.04
CA LEU A 432 23.67 8.42 2.01
C LEU A 432 22.44 8.93 1.26
N ALA A 433 21.47 8.06 0.94
CA ALA A 433 20.22 8.46 0.29
C ALA A 433 19.37 9.35 1.19
N GLU A 434 19.19 8.99 2.46
CA GLU A 434 18.41 9.74 3.44
C GLU A 434 19.06 11.11 3.71
N ALA A 435 20.38 11.14 3.90
CA ALA A 435 21.14 12.39 4.04
C ALA A 435 21.16 13.24 2.75
N GLN A 436 21.12 12.66 1.55
CA GLN A 436 21.13 13.45 0.30
C GLN A 436 19.76 14.03 -0.05
N HIS A 437 18.68 13.31 0.25
CA HIS A 437 17.32 13.73 -0.10
C HIS A 437 16.71 14.64 0.98
N LEU A 438 16.76 14.24 2.26
CA LEU A 438 16.10 15.00 3.34
C LEU A 438 16.83 16.30 3.71
N THR A 439 18.07 16.47 3.27
CA THR A 439 18.77 17.77 3.39
C THR A 439 18.22 18.84 2.45
N ARG A 440 17.37 18.46 1.48
CA ARG A 440 16.81 19.34 0.44
C ARG A 440 15.29 19.46 0.50
N VAL A 441 14.64 18.66 1.35
CA VAL A 441 13.18 18.60 1.46
C VAL A 441 12.78 19.21 2.79
N HIS A 442 12.06 20.33 2.72
CA HIS A 442 11.42 20.96 3.87
C HIS A 442 9.91 20.93 3.64
N HIS A 443 9.19 20.16 4.43
CA HIS A 443 7.75 20.04 4.35
C HIS A 443 7.15 20.02 5.75
N LYS A 444 6.00 20.69 5.92
CA LYS A 444 5.32 20.81 7.24
C LYS A 444 4.96 19.45 7.87
N ASN A 445 4.81 18.41 7.06
CA ASN A 445 4.46 17.05 7.49
C ASN A 445 5.65 16.07 7.46
N LEU A 446 6.88 16.56 7.29
CA LEU A 446 8.10 15.74 7.36
C LEU A 446 8.97 16.23 8.52
N VAL A 447 9.54 15.27 9.27
CA VAL A 447 10.45 15.57 10.37
C VAL A 447 11.74 16.18 9.82
N SER A 448 12.08 17.36 10.29
CA SER A 448 13.22 18.14 9.81
C SER A 448 14.54 17.51 10.21
N LEU A 449 15.42 17.32 9.23
CA LEU A 449 16.80 16.92 9.47
C LEU A 449 17.62 18.14 9.90
N ILE A 450 18.23 18.07 11.09
CA ILE A 450 19.08 19.13 11.65
C ILE A 450 20.54 18.94 11.22
N GLY A 451 20.97 17.68 11.11
CA GLY A 451 22.35 17.38 10.77
C GLY A 451 22.66 15.90 10.65
N TYR A 452 23.93 15.60 10.44
CA TYR A 452 24.42 14.23 10.29
C TYR A 452 25.82 14.07 10.86
N CYS A 453 26.19 12.83 11.19
CA CYS A 453 27.53 12.43 11.56
C CYS A 453 28.04 11.38 10.59
N LYS A 454 29.23 11.61 10.04
CA LYS A 454 29.99 10.64 9.26
C LYS A 454 31.42 10.61 9.79
N ASP A 455 31.62 9.88 10.87
CA ASP A 455 32.93 9.77 11.54
C ASP A 455 33.41 8.32 11.51
N LYS A 456 34.33 8.02 10.57
CA LYS A 456 34.86 6.66 10.31
C LYS A 456 33.76 5.62 10.06
N LYS A 457 33.42 4.82 11.07
CA LYS A 457 32.41 3.75 11.04
C LYS A 457 31.12 4.12 11.81
N HIS A 458 30.99 5.38 12.23
CA HIS A 458 29.86 5.89 12.99
C HIS A 458 29.05 6.82 12.09
N LEU A 459 27.93 6.30 11.60
CA LEU A 459 26.95 7.03 10.82
C LEU A 459 25.74 7.33 11.70
N ALA A 460 25.32 8.59 11.71
CA ALA A 460 24.12 9.00 12.45
C ALA A 460 23.42 10.18 11.78
N LEU A 461 22.11 10.24 11.93
CA LEU A 461 21.26 11.34 11.49
C LEU A 461 20.66 12.02 12.72
N VAL A 462 20.61 13.34 12.71
CA VAL A 462 20.11 14.18 13.82
C VAL A 462 18.86 14.90 13.32
N TYR A 463 17.72 14.58 13.92
CA TYR A 463 16.41 15.16 13.60
C TYR A 463 15.91 16.04 14.74
N GLU A 464 14.92 16.87 14.44
CA GLU A 464 14.08 17.43 15.49
C GLU A 464 13.38 16.31 16.29
N CYS A 465 13.27 16.49 17.60
CA CYS A 465 12.66 15.47 18.45
C CYS A 465 11.13 15.59 18.46
N MET A 466 10.44 14.51 18.10
CA MET A 466 8.99 14.42 18.17
C MET A 466 8.55 13.93 19.55
N GLN A 467 8.06 14.83 20.40
CA GLN A 467 7.71 14.51 21.79
C GLN A 467 6.44 13.66 21.96
N GLY A 468 5.62 13.52 20.91
CA GLY A 468 4.35 12.79 20.95
C GLY A 468 4.46 11.25 20.91
N GLY A 469 5.68 10.70 20.94
CA GLY A 469 5.92 9.27 20.75
C GLY A 469 5.66 8.82 19.31
N ASN A 470 5.64 7.50 19.08
CA ASN A 470 5.32 6.94 17.78
C ASN A 470 3.82 6.59 17.65
N LEU A 471 3.36 6.45 16.41
CA LEU A 471 1.96 6.17 16.11
C LEU A 471 1.53 4.77 16.59
N GLU A 472 2.43 3.80 16.58
CA GLU A 472 2.14 2.42 16.97
C GLU A 472 1.71 2.35 18.45
N ASP A 473 2.47 2.97 19.34
CA ASP A 473 2.17 3.01 20.77
C ASP A 473 0.84 3.74 21.04
N ARG A 474 0.62 4.85 20.33
CA ARG A 474 -0.61 5.66 20.40
C ARG A 474 -1.86 4.92 19.89
N LEU A 475 -1.70 4.01 18.93
CA LEU A 475 -2.79 3.17 18.39
C LEU A 475 -3.06 1.94 19.24
N ARG A 476 -2.02 1.34 19.85
CA ARG A 476 -2.14 0.19 20.77
C ARG A 476 -2.79 0.56 22.11
N GLY A 477 -2.75 1.85 22.48
CA GLY A 477 -3.37 2.35 23.71
C GLY A 477 -2.61 1.95 24.97
N GLU A 478 -1.30 1.73 24.87
CA GLU A 478 -0.46 1.39 26.02
C GLU A 478 -0.32 2.62 26.95
N ALA A 479 -0.63 2.40 28.23
CA ALA A 479 -0.91 3.43 29.24
C ALA A 479 0.29 4.29 29.68
N SER A 480 1.43 4.24 29.01
CA SER A 480 2.64 4.94 29.46
C SER A 480 2.89 6.29 28.80
N ILE A 481 2.32 6.62 27.64
CA ILE A 481 2.49 7.94 27.01
C ILE A 481 1.22 8.34 26.22
N ALA A 482 0.39 9.17 26.85
CA ALA A 482 -0.77 9.88 26.28
C ALA A 482 -2.07 9.08 26.01
N ALA A 483 -3.19 9.80 26.03
CA ALA A 483 -4.53 9.28 25.77
C ALA A 483 -4.62 8.61 24.39
N ALA A 484 -5.46 7.56 24.29
CA ALA A 484 -5.71 6.86 23.04
C ALA A 484 -6.19 7.83 21.95
N LEU A 485 -5.65 7.67 20.73
CA LEU A 485 -6.03 8.48 19.58
C LEU A 485 -7.52 8.34 19.29
N THR A 486 -8.23 9.47 19.29
CA THR A 486 -9.58 9.59 18.74
C THR A 486 -9.57 9.27 17.25
N TRP A 487 -10.71 8.86 16.71
CA TRP A 487 -10.83 8.58 15.29
C TRP A 487 -10.46 9.80 14.41
N HIS A 488 -10.88 10.99 14.81
CA HIS A 488 -10.52 12.24 14.12
C HIS A 488 -9.00 12.47 14.07
N GLU A 489 -8.29 12.23 15.17
CA GLU A 489 -6.82 12.33 15.20
C GLU A 489 -6.15 11.29 14.30
N ARG A 490 -6.67 10.05 14.26
CA ARG A 490 -6.13 8.99 13.37
C ARG A 490 -6.28 9.38 11.90
N LEU A 491 -7.45 9.88 11.50
CA LEU A 491 -7.71 10.30 10.13
C LEU A 491 -6.84 11.50 9.74
N LYS A 492 -6.68 12.47 10.64
CA LYS A 492 -5.79 13.60 10.44
C LYS A 492 -4.34 13.15 10.23
N ILE A 493 -3.86 12.19 11.03
CA ILE A 493 -2.53 11.58 10.87
C ILE A 493 -2.39 10.91 9.49
N ALA A 494 -3.41 10.21 9.00
CA ALA A 494 -3.40 9.60 7.67
C ALA A 494 -3.31 10.66 6.55
N LEU A 495 -4.11 11.72 6.63
CA LEU A 495 -4.09 12.83 5.67
C LEU A 495 -2.75 13.59 5.69
N ASP A 496 -2.23 13.90 6.88
CA ASP A 496 -0.95 14.58 7.05
C ASP A 496 0.21 13.71 6.55
N SER A 497 0.14 12.39 6.74
CA SER A 497 1.13 11.45 6.19
C SER A 497 1.06 11.41 4.66
N ALA A 498 -0.13 11.38 4.08
CA ALA A 498 -0.32 11.39 2.63
C ALA A 498 0.18 12.69 1.98
N ASN A 499 0.01 13.84 2.64
CA ASN A 499 0.58 15.11 2.18
C ASN A 499 2.11 15.19 2.31
N GLY A 500 2.69 14.40 3.22
CA GLY A 500 4.14 14.35 3.44
C GLY A 500 4.89 13.42 2.49
N LEU A 501 4.21 12.42 1.93
CA LEU A 501 4.69 11.52 0.88
C LEU A 501 4.68 12.22 -0.47
#